data_AF-A0AA40IAN6-F1
#
_entry.id   AF-A0AA40IAN6-F1
#
_cell.length_a   1.000
_cell.length_b   1.000
_cell.length_c   1.000
_cell.angle_alpha   90.00
_cell.angle_beta   90.00
_cell.angle_gamma   90.00
#
_symmetry.space_group_name_H-M   'P 1'
#
loop_
_entity.id
_entity.type
_entity.pdbx_description
1 polymer ?
#
loop_
_entity_poly.entity_id
_entity_poly.type
_entity_poly.pdbx_seq_one_letter_code
_entity_poly.pdbx_strand_id
1 'polypeptide(L)'
;MTVTSTLPLSDAPAHLLHHPTTADAGYVPRTSIRRHRIPLPPPDFEKFYTVHDFNINIDVVFYGRTFKIYDCNPFTKNFLKKVGVKLNPPGKCPDDPYTKLRREILDYVRPLRPYDSFNTLKEFLEYDGKVLRFFCMWDDTASVFGDYRQLILHYFLSDDTIEIKEFLPHNSGRDPMSFFLQRGKLPKYGPPGVHQPGDVTDRIVLNVYNGYNVSRVHGYMLDKFKDSKLVQDFYKDTDLTIGASINVWGRKVSFVTVMNLRRLIIGLNMEFNFPSIPCKPPSPPRRKKIYPPYTGFGSEEDSLRSCIGLVPVVRPDLEAFKKCIEKDRGRHGTWWVLATRCWQQVAVEALLAPMGPDESGTVVGWWSK
;
A
#
# COMPACT_ATOMS: atom_id res chain seq x y z
N MET A 1 42.32 -27.93 7.88
CA MET A 1 43.07 -28.18 6.62
C MET A 1 42.16 -28.89 5.64
N THR A 2 42.31 -28.63 4.34
CA THR A 2 41.55 -29.34 3.30
C THR A 2 42.46 -30.34 2.63
N VAL A 3 42.05 -31.61 2.65
CA VAL A 3 42.70 -32.68 1.89
C VAL A 3 41.98 -32.79 0.56
N THR A 4 42.67 -32.49 -0.53
CA THR A 4 42.18 -32.70 -1.90
C THR A 4 42.91 -33.90 -2.48
N SER A 5 42.30 -35.09 -2.36
CA SER A 5 42.71 -36.24 -3.16
C SER A 5 42.04 -36.12 -4.53
N THR A 6 42.79 -35.73 -5.56
CA THR A 6 42.31 -35.86 -6.94
C THR A 6 42.60 -37.28 -7.39
N LEU A 7 41.55 -38.05 -7.63
CA LEU A 7 41.62 -39.37 -8.25
C LEU A 7 41.45 -39.17 -9.77
N PRO A 8 42.51 -39.02 -10.59
CA PRO A 8 42.36 -39.26 -12.02
C PRO A 8 42.07 -40.74 -12.21
N LEU A 9 41.06 -41.08 -13.02
CA LEU A 9 40.63 -42.46 -13.29
C LEU A 9 41.74 -43.37 -13.90
N SER A 10 42.92 -42.84 -14.22
CA SER A 10 43.97 -43.55 -14.96
C SER A 10 45.32 -43.71 -14.24
N ASP A 11 45.58 -42.96 -13.15
CA ASP A 11 46.86 -43.02 -12.42
C ASP A 11 46.60 -43.08 -10.91
N ALA A 12 47.35 -43.93 -10.20
CA ALA A 12 47.13 -44.22 -8.79
C ALA A 12 47.12 -42.96 -7.89
N PRO A 13 46.44 -43.00 -6.72
CA PRO A 13 45.98 -41.81 -6.00
C PRO A 13 47.12 -40.88 -5.62
N ALA A 14 46.98 -39.60 -5.98
CA ALA A 14 47.90 -38.54 -5.58
C ALA A 14 47.21 -37.58 -4.60
N HIS A 15 47.87 -37.30 -3.48
CA HIS A 15 47.28 -36.52 -2.39
C HIS A 15 47.87 -35.11 -2.36
N LEU A 16 47.00 -34.12 -2.18
CA LEU A 16 47.35 -32.71 -2.07
C LEU A 16 46.74 -32.17 -0.76
N LEU A 17 47.54 -31.47 0.04
CA LEU A 17 47.08 -30.89 1.31
C LEU A 17 47.34 -29.39 1.33
N HIS A 18 46.28 -28.63 1.61
CA HIS A 18 46.36 -27.18 1.71
C HIS A 18 45.86 -26.67 3.06
N HIS A 19 46.49 -25.58 3.51
CA HIS A 19 45.91 -24.74 4.53
C HIS A 19 44.78 -23.90 3.92
N PRO A 20 43.58 -23.88 4.52
CA PRO A 20 42.53 -22.96 4.09
C PRO A 20 42.98 -21.53 4.31
N THR A 21 42.55 -20.65 3.40
CA THR A 21 42.71 -19.21 3.56
C THR A 21 41.72 -18.72 4.60
N THR A 22 42.22 -18.31 5.76
CA THR A 22 41.43 -17.63 6.78
C THR A 22 41.75 -16.14 6.69
N ALA A 23 40.73 -15.30 6.56
CA ALA A 23 40.91 -13.84 6.57
C ALA A 23 41.57 -13.41 7.88
N ASP A 24 42.45 -12.41 7.82
CA ASP A 24 43.21 -11.85 8.96
C ASP A 24 44.15 -12.85 9.68
N ALA A 25 44.40 -14.03 9.10
CA ALA A 25 45.38 -14.95 9.66
C ALA A 25 46.81 -14.46 9.40
N GLY A 26 47.63 -14.40 10.46
CA GLY A 26 49.04 -13.99 10.36
C GLY A 26 49.96 -14.98 9.67
N TYR A 27 49.44 -16.10 9.14
CA TYR A 27 50.20 -17.07 8.37
C TYR A 27 49.87 -16.97 6.88
N VAL A 28 50.88 -17.18 6.03
CA VAL A 28 50.67 -17.22 4.57
C VAL A 28 50.05 -18.58 4.21
N PRO A 29 48.87 -18.62 3.57
CA PRO A 29 48.28 -19.87 3.08
C PRO A 29 49.24 -20.51 2.08
N ARG A 30 49.65 -21.75 2.33
CA ARG A 30 50.52 -22.52 1.44
C ARG A 30 50.05 -23.96 1.33
N THR A 31 50.51 -24.62 0.28
CA THR A 31 50.39 -26.08 0.13
C THR A 31 51.30 -26.75 1.15
N SER A 32 50.73 -27.54 2.07
CA SER A 32 51.48 -28.27 3.10
C SER A 32 52.18 -29.49 2.50
N ILE A 33 51.49 -30.24 1.63
CA ILE A 33 52.01 -31.44 0.97
C ILE A 33 51.71 -31.34 -0.52
N ARG A 34 52.76 -31.44 -1.34
CA ARG A 34 52.67 -31.41 -2.82
C ARG A 34 51.95 -32.65 -3.33
N ARG A 35 51.49 -32.61 -4.58
CA ARG A 35 50.82 -33.76 -5.22
C ARG A 35 51.80 -34.91 -5.46
N HIS A 36 51.67 -36.00 -4.70
CA HIS A 36 52.39 -37.27 -4.91
C HIS A 36 51.72 -38.39 -4.09
N ARG A 37 52.20 -39.63 -4.25
CA ARG A 37 51.77 -40.78 -3.44
C ARG A 37 52.38 -40.67 -2.05
N ILE A 38 51.57 -40.82 -1.00
CA ILE A 38 52.01 -40.73 0.39
C ILE A 38 52.19 -42.16 0.93
N PRO A 39 53.39 -42.53 1.44
CA PRO A 39 53.61 -43.84 2.04
C PRO A 39 52.90 -43.96 3.39
N LEU A 40 52.55 -45.19 3.76
CA LEU A 40 52.03 -45.52 5.09
C LEU A 40 53.10 -45.29 6.18
N PRO A 41 52.69 -45.07 7.44
CA PRO A 41 53.61 -44.97 8.57
C PRO A 41 54.37 -46.30 8.80
N PRO A 42 55.49 -46.27 9.54
CA PRO A 42 56.21 -47.49 9.96
C PRO A 42 55.24 -48.49 10.61
N PRO A 43 55.30 -49.80 10.31
CA PRO A 43 56.36 -50.53 9.58
C PRO A 43 56.16 -50.68 8.05
N ASP A 44 54.99 -50.32 7.50
CA ASP A 44 54.60 -50.60 6.11
C ASP A 44 55.01 -49.51 5.09
N PHE A 45 56.25 -49.01 5.14
CA PHE A 45 56.70 -47.88 4.31
C PHE A 45 56.66 -48.11 2.79
N GLU A 46 56.62 -49.36 2.35
CA GLU A 46 56.57 -49.74 0.93
C GLU A 46 55.16 -49.59 0.32
N LYS A 47 54.13 -49.47 1.17
CA LYS A 47 52.73 -49.35 0.76
C LYS A 47 52.28 -47.89 0.81
N PHE A 48 51.36 -47.55 -0.06
CA PHE A 48 50.79 -46.20 -0.15
C PHE A 48 49.34 -46.19 0.35
N TYR A 49 48.89 -45.02 0.81
CA TYR A 49 47.49 -44.81 1.18
C TYR A 49 46.54 -45.08 0.01
N THR A 50 45.46 -45.79 0.28
CA THR A 50 44.40 -46.13 -0.67
C THR A 50 43.10 -45.46 -0.27
N VAL A 51 42.11 -45.43 -1.17
CA VAL A 51 40.78 -44.84 -0.92
C VAL A 51 40.10 -45.43 0.33
N HIS A 52 40.33 -46.70 0.62
CA HIS A 52 39.74 -47.41 1.76
C HIS A 52 40.28 -46.96 3.12
N ASP A 53 41.45 -46.33 3.16
CA ASP A 53 42.07 -45.85 4.40
C ASP A 53 41.49 -44.50 4.85
N PHE A 54 40.65 -43.88 4.02
CA PHE A 54 40.01 -42.60 4.29
C PHE A 54 38.56 -42.78 4.72
N ASN A 55 38.26 -42.47 5.98
CA ASN A 55 36.90 -42.34 6.49
C ASN A 55 36.78 -41.13 7.43
N ILE A 56 35.55 -40.70 7.69
CA ILE A 56 35.25 -39.61 8.62
C ILE A 56 35.58 -40.06 10.06
N ASN A 57 36.12 -39.14 10.86
CA ASN A 57 36.59 -39.32 12.24
C ASN A 57 37.73 -40.33 12.42
N ILE A 58 38.43 -40.68 11.34
CA ILE A 58 39.67 -41.47 11.40
C ILE A 58 40.88 -40.53 11.37
N ASP A 59 41.90 -40.91 12.14
CA ASP A 59 43.19 -40.22 12.19
C ASP A 59 44.14 -40.83 11.15
N VAL A 60 44.73 -39.99 10.31
CA VAL A 60 45.64 -40.39 9.23
C VAL A 60 47.01 -39.75 9.47
N VAL A 61 48.09 -40.53 9.30
CA VAL A 61 49.46 -40.06 9.54
C VAL A 61 50.16 -39.77 8.22
N PHE A 62 50.46 -38.50 7.95
CA PHE A 62 51.27 -38.12 6.79
C PHE A 62 52.60 -37.52 7.26
N TYR A 63 53.72 -38.12 6.84
CA TYR A 63 55.07 -37.64 7.15
C TYR A 63 55.28 -37.31 8.64
N GLY A 64 54.80 -38.19 9.52
CA GLY A 64 54.91 -38.03 10.99
C GLY A 64 53.91 -37.05 11.62
N ARG A 65 53.00 -36.44 10.83
CA ARG A 65 51.92 -35.59 11.35
C ARG A 65 50.59 -36.33 11.31
N THR A 66 49.86 -36.32 12.42
CA THR A 66 48.51 -36.87 12.54
C THR A 66 47.48 -35.83 12.09
N PHE A 67 46.57 -36.24 11.21
CA PHE A 67 45.47 -35.43 10.72
C PHE A 67 44.16 -36.15 10.98
N LYS A 68 43.21 -35.45 11.61
CA LYS A 68 41.86 -35.96 11.83
C LYS A 68 40.93 -35.46 10.73
N ILE A 69 40.26 -36.39 10.05
CA ILE A 69 39.28 -36.05 9.01
C ILE A 69 37.92 -35.83 9.69
N TYR A 70 37.45 -34.59 9.78
CA TYR A 70 36.19 -34.27 10.44
C TYR A 70 34.98 -34.36 9.50
N ASP A 71 35.14 -33.96 8.24
CA ASP A 71 34.06 -34.00 7.24
C ASP A 71 34.65 -34.14 5.82
N CYS A 72 33.78 -34.48 4.87
CA CYS A 72 34.12 -34.57 3.47
C CYS A 72 33.04 -33.96 2.57
N ASN A 73 33.46 -33.47 1.40
CA ASN A 73 32.58 -32.82 0.44
C ASN A 73 31.48 -33.78 -0.07
N PRO A 74 30.33 -33.25 -0.54
CA PRO A 74 29.23 -34.09 -1.04
C PRO A 74 29.64 -35.06 -2.16
N PHE A 75 30.54 -34.63 -3.04
CA PHE A 75 31.09 -35.46 -4.11
C PHE A 75 31.82 -36.71 -3.57
N THR A 76 32.74 -36.51 -2.63
CA THR A 76 33.52 -37.60 -2.04
C THR A 76 32.65 -38.53 -1.20
N LYS A 77 31.62 -37.99 -0.53
CA LYS A 77 30.61 -38.82 0.17
C LYS A 77 29.93 -39.81 -0.79
N ASN A 78 29.50 -39.33 -1.95
CA ASN A 78 28.83 -40.16 -2.95
C ASN A 78 29.78 -41.17 -3.60
N PHE A 79 31.02 -40.76 -3.87
CA PHE A 79 32.05 -41.63 -4.43
C PHE A 79 32.37 -42.80 -3.48
N LEU A 80 32.64 -42.52 -2.20
CA LEU A 80 32.96 -43.55 -1.20
C LEU A 80 31.79 -44.53 -1.00
N LYS A 81 30.55 -44.03 -1.01
CA LYS A 81 29.35 -44.89 -0.98
C LYS A 81 29.27 -45.82 -2.19
N LYS A 82 29.58 -45.32 -3.40
CA LYS A 82 29.60 -46.14 -4.64
C LYS A 82 30.70 -47.20 -4.62
N VAL A 83 31.85 -46.88 -4.03
CA VAL A 83 32.98 -47.82 -3.84
C VAL A 83 32.68 -48.85 -2.72
N GLY A 84 31.58 -48.70 -1.98
CA GLY A 84 31.16 -49.63 -0.93
C GLY A 84 31.67 -49.30 0.48
N VAL A 85 32.28 -48.14 0.68
CA VAL A 85 32.77 -47.68 1.98
C VAL A 85 31.61 -47.06 2.78
N LYS A 86 31.34 -47.61 3.98
CA LYS A 86 30.37 -47.04 4.92
C LYS A 86 30.98 -45.87 5.66
N LEU A 87 30.45 -44.67 5.42
CA LEU A 87 30.92 -43.44 6.03
C LEU A 87 30.42 -43.27 7.45
N ASN A 88 31.30 -42.81 8.34
CA ASN A 88 30.96 -42.40 9.70
C ASN A 88 30.18 -41.06 9.72
N PRO A 89 29.45 -40.75 10.80
CA PRO A 89 28.78 -39.45 10.94
C PRO A 89 29.79 -38.29 10.97
N PRO A 90 29.46 -37.11 10.41
CA PRO A 90 30.36 -35.95 10.37
C PRO A 90 30.76 -35.51 11.78
N GLY A 91 32.06 -35.31 11.99
CA GLY A 91 32.62 -34.77 13.22
C GLY A 91 32.47 -33.24 13.29
N LYS A 92 32.52 -32.70 14.51
CA LYS A 92 32.60 -31.25 14.72
C LYS A 92 34.04 -30.78 14.53
N CYS A 93 34.21 -29.71 13.75
CA CYS A 93 35.49 -29.02 13.66
C CYS A 93 35.80 -28.42 15.05
N PRO A 94 37.00 -28.60 15.62
CA PRO A 94 37.36 -27.99 16.89
C PRO A 94 37.35 -26.45 16.74
N ASP A 95 36.82 -25.77 17.77
CA ASP A 95 36.85 -24.32 17.85
C ASP A 95 38.28 -23.84 18.11
N ASP A 96 38.75 -22.90 17.29
CA ASP A 96 40.02 -22.22 17.52
C ASP A 96 39.87 -21.21 18.69
N PRO A 97 40.71 -21.30 19.74
CA PRO A 97 40.65 -20.39 20.89
C PRO A 97 40.81 -18.92 20.48
N TYR A 98 41.64 -18.62 19.48
CA TYR A 98 41.82 -17.24 19.00
C TYR A 98 40.53 -16.72 18.34
N THR A 99 39.91 -17.52 17.47
CA THR A 99 38.64 -17.17 16.82
C THR A 99 37.50 -16.97 17.83
N LYS A 100 37.48 -17.73 18.94
CA LYS A 100 36.51 -17.53 20.03
C LYS A 100 36.74 -16.19 20.75
N LEU A 101 37.99 -15.93 21.18
CA LEU A 101 38.35 -14.70 21.87
C LEU A 101 38.08 -13.45 21.02
N ARG A 102 38.43 -13.49 19.73
CA ARG A 102 38.20 -12.35 18.81
C ARG A 102 36.71 -12.06 18.63
N ARG A 103 35.85 -13.08 18.59
CA ARG A 103 34.39 -12.92 18.55
C ARG A 103 33.88 -12.25 19.83
N GLU A 104 34.31 -12.73 20.98
CA GLU A 104 33.93 -12.14 22.27
C GLU A 104 34.37 -10.67 22.36
N ILE A 105 35.61 -10.34 22.00
CA ILE A 105 36.11 -8.96 21.97
C ILE A 105 35.27 -8.10 21.03
N LEU A 106 34.96 -8.56 19.81
CA LEU A 106 34.13 -7.82 18.87
C LEU A 106 32.72 -7.56 19.41
N ASP A 107 32.15 -8.51 20.15
CA ASP A 107 30.86 -8.33 20.82
C ASP A 107 30.93 -7.29 21.94
N TYR A 108 32.05 -7.24 22.69
CA TYR A 108 32.30 -6.19 23.69
C TYR A 108 32.60 -4.81 23.08
N VAL A 109 33.24 -4.74 21.91
CA VAL A 109 33.61 -3.50 21.23
C VAL A 109 32.41 -2.89 20.45
N ARG A 110 31.25 -3.55 20.44
CA ARG A 110 30.02 -2.93 19.91
C ARG A 110 29.74 -1.63 20.67
N PRO A 111 29.55 -0.49 19.97
CA PRO A 111 29.38 0.79 20.62
C PRO A 111 28.25 0.74 21.65
N LEU A 112 28.50 1.25 22.85
CA LEU A 112 27.48 1.36 23.91
C LEU A 112 26.32 2.26 23.48
N ARG A 113 26.58 3.18 22.54
CA ARG A 113 25.59 3.99 21.84
C ARG A 113 25.63 3.65 20.35
N PRO A 114 24.89 2.64 19.88
CA PRO A 114 24.72 2.45 18.45
C PRO A 114 24.03 3.70 17.87
N TYR A 115 24.68 4.35 16.91
CA TYR A 115 24.03 5.39 16.11
C TYR A 115 23.07 4.68 15.16
N ASP A 116 21.81 4.55 15.56
CA ASP A 116 20.76 4.17 14.63
C ASP A 116 20.59 5.33 13.64
N SER A 117 21.05 5.13 12.40
CA SER A 117 20.77 6.06 11.31
C SER A 117 19.29 5.93 10.93
N PHE A 118 18.44 6.76 11.53
CA PHE A 118 17.07 6.93 11.07
C PHE A 118 17.10 7.69 9.75
N ASN A 119 16.84 7.00 8.64
CA ASN A 119 16.78 7.60 7.30
C ASN A 119 15.44 8.32 7.04
N THR A 120 14.87 8.96 8.06
CA THR A 120 13.60 9.71 7.95
C THR A 120 13.70 10.82 6.91
N LEU A 121 14.85 11.50 6.84
CA LEU A 121 15.09 12.54 5.84
C LEU A 121 15.09 11.98 4.41
N LYS A 122 15.61 10.77 4.21
CA LYS A 122 15.64 10.15 2.87
C LYS A 122 14.23 9.85 2.39
N GLU A 123 13.42 9.23 3.24
CA GLU A 123 12.01 8.93 2.96
C GLU A 123 11.21 10.21 2.69
N PHE A 124 11.42 11.25 3.51
CA PHE A 124 10.83 12.57 3.28
C PHE A 124 11.21 13.11 1.90
N LEU A 125 12.50 13.18 1.55
CA LEU A 125 12.95 13.73 0.27
C LEU A 125 12.44 12.95 -0.96
N GLU A 126 12.30 11.63 -0.85
CA GLU A 126 11.82 10.79 -1.96
C GLU A 126 10.29 10.87 -2.16
N TYR A 127 9.54 11.05 -1.06
CA TYR A 127 8.08 10.97 -1.06
C TYR A 127 7.38 12.28 -0.72
N ASP A 128 8.10 13.39 -0.56
CA ASP A 128 7.53 14.70 -0.33
C ASP A 128 6.53 15.07 -1.43
N GLY A 129 5.36 15.58 -1.02
CA GLY A 129 4.24 15.87 -1.90
C GLY A 129 3.48 14.66 -2.48
N LYS A 130 3.90 13.41 -2.21
CA LYS A 130 3.19 12.20 -2.68
C LYS A 130 2.15 11.75 -1.66
N VAL A 131 0.88 12.01 -1.96
CA VAL A 131 -0.26 11.67 -1.10
C VAL A 131 -1.26 10.80 -1.86
N LEU A 132 -1.60 9.64 -1.29
CA LEU A 132 -2.65 8.79 -1.82
C LEU A 132 -4.01 9.24 -1.27
N ARG A 133 -4.98 9.46 -2.14
CA ARG A 133 -6.34 9.88 -1.78
C ARG A 133 -7.34 8.77 -2.09
N PHE A 134 -8.03 8.29 -1.07
CA PHE A 134 -9.06 7.26 -1.17
C PHE A 134 -10.44 7.82 -0.81
N PHE A 135 -11.47 7.44 -1.56
CA PHE A 135 -12.85 7.67 -1.17
C PHE A 135 -13.36 6.46 -0.39
N CYS A 136 -13.78 6.73 0.83
CA CYS A 136 -14.22 5.71 1.75
C CYS A 136 -15.67 5.95 2.13
N MET A 137 -16.34 4.88 2.53
CA MET A 137 -17.66 4.91 3.12
C MET A 137 -17.58 4.38 4.53
N TRP A 138 -18.22 5.09 5.45
CA TRP A 138 -18.49 4.62 6.80
C TRP A 138 -19.99 4.40 6.95
N ASP A 139 -20.37 3.16 7.25
CA ASP A 139 -21.74 2.78 7.56
C ASP A 139 -21.93 2.79 9.08
N ASP A 140 -22.67 3.78 9.57
CA ASP A 140 -23.08 3.87 10.98
C ASP A 140 -24.57 3.56 11.17
N THR A 141 -25.27 3.03 10.17
CA THR A 141 -26.75 2.85 10.23
C THR A 141 -27.25 1.92 11.33
N ALA A 142 -26.38 1.09 11.89
CA ALA A 142 -26.71 0.28 13.06
C ALA A 142 -26.92 1.12 14.34
N SER A 143 -26.38 2.35 14.39
CA SER A 143 -26.55 3.29 15.50
C SER A 143 -27.88 4.04 15.40
N VAL A 144 -28.48 4.37 16.56
CA VAL A 144 -29.81 5.00 16.67
C VAL A 144 -29.94 6.31 15.87
N PHE A 145 -28.83 7.03 15.74
CA PHE A 145 -28.75 8.29 14.97
C PHE A 145 -27.69 8.23 13.87
N GLY A 146 -27.25 7.02 13.52
CA GLY A 146 -26.18 6.84 12.57
C GLY A 146 -26.66 6.87 11.14
N ASP A 147 -25.74 7.22 10.26
CA ASP A 147 -26.00 7.53 8.86
C ASP A 147 -24.82 7.13 7.98
N TYR A 148 -25.07 6.97 6.68
CA TYR A 148 -24.01 6.67 5.71
C TYR A 148 -23.17 7.91 5.44
N ARG A 149 -21.87 7.86 5.80
CA ARG A 149 -20.95 8.98 5.62
C ARG A 149 -19.90 8.70 4.57
N GLN A 150 -19.70 9.68 3.70
CA GLN A 150 -18.61 9.69 2.72
C GLN A 150 -17.39 10.32 3.38
N LEU A 151 -16.26 9.61 3.34
CA LEU A 151 -15.00 10.04 3.91
C LEU A 151 -13.93 10.11 2.82
N ILE A 152 -12.99 11.04 2.98
CA ILE A 152 -11.79 11.15 2.16
C ILE A 152 -10.60 10.83 3.06
N LEU A 153 -9.87 9.77 2.71
CA LEU A 153 -8.66 9.37 3.40
C LEU A 153 -7.44 9.82 2.60
N HIS A 154 -6.52 10.51 3.27
CA HIS A 154 -5.22 10.90 2.75
C HIS A 154 -4.14 10.07 3.45
N TYR A 155 -3.33 9.36 2.66
CA TYR A 155 -2.15 8.63 3.14
C TYR A 155 -0.89 9.33 2.64
N PHE A 156 -0.04 9.76 3.57
CA PHE A 156 1.21 10.44 3.29
C PHE A 156 2.36 9.42 3.22
N LEU A 157 2.95 9.25 2.04
CA LEU A 157 4.04 8.29 1.81
C LEU A 157 5.35 8.70 2.51
N SER A 158 5.50 9.97 2.89
CA SER A 158 6.70 10.49 3.58
C SER A 158 6.83 9.97 5.01
N ASP A 159 5.72 9.81 5.72
CA ASP A 159 5.71 9.58 7.18
C ASP A 159 4.82 8.40 7.61
N ASP A 160 4.20 7.70 6.65
CA ASP A 160 3.18 6.65 6.87
C ASP A 160 2.03 7.12 7.78
N THR A 161 1.62 8.38 7.62
CA THR A 161 0.53 8.98 8.40
C THR A 161 -0.76 9.03 7.60
N ILE A 162 -1.88 8.95 8.32
CA ILE A 162 -3.23 8.92 7.76
C ILE A 162 -4.01 10.10 8.32
N GLU A 163 -4.70 10.81 7.44
CA GLU A 163 -5.63 11.88 7.77
C GLU A 163 -6.99 11.55 7.12
N ILE A 164 -8.08 11.70 7.87
CA ILE A 164 -9.43 11.38 7.36
C ILE A 164 -10.33 12.61 7.53
N LYS A 165 -10.92 13.03 6.41
CA LYS A 165 -11.87 14.14 6.33
C LYS A 165 -13.26 13.64 5.98
N GLU A 166 -14.28 14.21 6.59
CA GLU A 166 -15.65 13.97 6.12
C GLU A 166 -15.90 14.74 4.82
N PHE A 167 -16.57 14.10 3.85
CA PHE A 167 -17.06 14.79 2.66
C PHE A 167 -18.44 15.36 2.93
N LEU A 168 -18.52 16.69 3.00
CA LEU A 168 -19.72 17.41 3.38
C LEU A 168 -20.36 18.08 2.16
N PRO A 169 -21.52 17.61 1.68
CA PRO A 169 -22.26 18.31 0.64
C PRO A 169 -22.87 19.61 1.17
N HIS A 170 -23.23 20.50 0.25
CA HIS A 170 -23.97 21.72 0.58
C HIS A 170 -25.27 21.37 1.33
N ASN A 171 -25.61 22.18 2.34
CA ASN A 171 -26.79 22.00 3.19
C ASN A 171 -26.82 20.65 3.94
N SER A 172 -25.65 20.10 4.30
CA SER A 172 -25.55 18.86 5.10
C SER A 172 -25.93 19.03 6.57
N GLY A 173 -25.99 20.26 7.08
CA GLY A 173 -26.30 20.54 8.49
C GLY A 173 -25.20 20.14 9.47
N ARG A 174 -23.98 19.89 8.97
CA ARG A 174 -22.79 19.52 9.76
C ARG A 174 -21.71 20.58 9.67
N ASP A 175 -20.86 20.62 10.69
CA ASP A 175 -19.76 21.57 10.77
C ASP A 175 -18.64 21.21 9.76
N PRO A 176 -18.29 22.12 8.82
CA PRO A 176 -17.24 21.91 7.83
C PRO A 176 -15.83 21.74 8.40
N MET A 177 -15.55 22.19 9.63
CA MET A 177 -14.20 22.22 10.18
C MET A 177 -13.79 20.93 10.94
N SER A 178 -14.66 19.91 10.95
CA SER A 178 -14.40 18.67 11.70
C SER A 178 -13.59 17.65 10.88
N PHE A 179 -12.33 17.41 11.28
CA PHE A 179 -11.59 16.24 10.82
C PHE A 179 -12.18 14.99 11.47
N PHE A 180 -12.40 13.94 10.69
CA PHE A 180 -12.81 12.65 11.24
C PHE A 180 -11.65 11.98 12.00
N LEU A 181 -10.44 12.12 11.46
CA LEU A 181 -9.18 11.74 12.09
C LEU A 181 -8.11 12.77 11.75
N GLN A 182 -7.51 13.38 12.77
CA GLN A 182 -6.34 14.23 12.60
C GLN A 182 -5.14 13.40 12.13
N ARG A 183 -4.28 14.00 11.30
CA ARG A 183 -3.09 13.34 10.75
C ARG A 183 -2.27 12.66 11.84
N GLY A 184 -2.10 11.35 11.73
CA GLY A 184 -1.32 10.54 12.67
C GLY A 184 -1.11 9.12 12.15
N LYS A 185 -0.25 8.35 12.82
CA LYS A 185 -0.09 6.93 12.51
C LYS A 185 -1.28 6.16 13.07
N LEU A 186 -1.94 5.37 12.22
CA LEU A 186 -3.12 4.61 12.61
C LEU A 186 -2.72 3.17 12.97
N PRO A 187 -2.96 2.70 14.21
CA PRO A 187 -2.68 1.32 14.58
C PRO A 187 -3.68 0.35 13.94
N LYS A 188 -3.21 -0.85 13.57
CA LYS A 188 -4.05 -1.90 12.95
C LYS A 188 -5.01 -2.52 13.94
N TYR A 189 -4.48 -2.87 15.11
CA TYR A 189 -5.24 -3.44 16.20
C TYR A 189 -5.84 -2.32 17.05
N GLY A 190 -6.98 -2.61 17.69
CA GLY A 190 -7.90 -1.64 18.31
C GLY A 190 -7.27 -0.72 19.36
N PRO A 191 -8.08 0.07 20.11
CA PRO A 191 -7.53 1.14 20.95
C PRO A 191 -6.44 0.54 21.83
N PRO A 192 -5.17 0.94 21.63
CA PRO A 192 -4.12 0.33 22.38
C PRO A 192 -4.41 0.70 23.83
N GLY A 193 -4.29 -0.27 24.73
CA GLY A 193 -4.60 -0.06 26.14
C GLY A 193 -3.88 1.19 26.67
N VAL A 194 -4.34 1.72 27.80
CA VAL A 194 -3.70 2.89 28.42
C VAL A 194 -2.22 2.60 28.63
N HIS A 195 -1.37 3.25 27.83
CA HIS A 195 0.07 3.12 27.91
C HIS A 195 0.60 3.93 29.09
N GLN A 196 1.66 3.44 29.72
CA GLN A 196 2.38 4.25 30.69
C GLN A 196 3.11 5.39 29.95
N PRO A 197 3.23 6.57 30.56
CA PRO A 197 4.02 7.66 30.01
C PRO A 197 5.44 7.16 29.68
N GLY A 198 5.84 7.25 28.40
CA GLY A 198 7.14 6.80 27.92
C GLY A 198 7.12 5.53 27.05
N ASP A 199 6.06 4.72 27.11
CA ASP A 199 5.97 3.47 26.35
C ASP A 199 5.91 3.70 24.83
N VAL A 200 5.26 4.78 24.40
CA VAL A 200 5.09 5.15 22.98
C VAL A 200 6.12 6.20 22.59
N THR A 201 7.40 5.93 22.82
CA THR A 201 8.49 6.80 22.39
C THR A 201 9.49 6.05 21.53
N ASP A 202 10.14 6.77 20.61
CA ASP A 202 11.16 6.17 19.75
C ASP A 202 12.43 5.80 20.52
N ARG A 203 12.68 6.49 21.64
CA ARG A 203 13.86 6.34 22.49
C ARG A 203 13.45 6.41 23.95
N ILE A 204 13.84 5.38 24.70
CA ILE A 204 13.65 5.31 26.14
C ILE A 204 14.85 5.99 26.82
N VAL A 205 14.57 6.95 27.70
CA VAL A 205 15.58 7.60 28.54
C VAL A 205 15.61 6.89 29.88
N LEU A 206 16.77 6.33 30.25
CA LEU A 206 16.95 5.60 31.50
C LEU A 206 17.14 6.55 32.70
N ASN A 207 17.85 7.67 32.50
CA ASN A 207 18.11 8.67 33.54
C ASN A 207 18.29 10.07 32.93
N VAL A 208 17.68 11.09 33.55
CA VAL A 208 17.95 12.50 33.30
C VAL A 208 18.80 13.02 34.45
N TYR A 209 20.08 13.31 34.19
CA TYR A 209 20.96 13.89 35.20
C TYR A 209 20.73 15.40 35.23
N ASN A 210 20.14 15.91 36.30
CA ASN A 210 20.08 17.36 36.53
C ASN A 210 21.46 17.81 37.01
N GLY A 211 22.25 18.40 36.12
CA GLY A 211 23.57 18.90 36.44
C GLY A 211 23.48 20.11 37.37
N TYR A 212 24.05 20.01 38.57
CA TYR A 212 24.18 21.15 39.47
C TYR A 212 25.05 22.24 38.83
N ASN A 213 24.40 23.34 38.45
CA ASN A 213 24.83 24.74 38.33
C ASN A 213 26.09 25.18 37.55
N VAL A 214 26.92 24.31 36.97
CA VAL A 214 28.17 24.78 36.31
C VAL A 214 28.25 24.55 34.79
N SER A 215 27.45 23.64 34.22
CA SER A 215 27.35 23.52 32.77
C SER A 215 25.96 23.05 32.36
N ARG A 216 25.25 23.81 31.52
CA ARG A 216 23.86 23.57 31.08
C ARG A 216 23.75 22.40 30.07
N VAL A 217 24.45 21.30 30.30
CA VAL A 217 24.32 20.10 29.48
C VAL A 217 23.47 19.10 30.27
N HIS A 218 22.17 19.08 30.00
CA HIS A 218 21.27 18.04 30.50
C HIS A 218 21.71 16.70 29.90
N GLY A 219 22.53 15.95 30.63
CA GLY A 219 22.94 14.61 30.23
C GLY A 219 21.78 13.65 30.44
N TYR A 220 21.31 13.01 29.37
CA TYR A 220 20.37 11.91 29.47
C TYR A 220 21.04 10.62 28.96
N MET A 221 20.81 9.51 29.66
CA MET A 221 21.27 8.19 29.24
C MET A 221 20.15 7.49 28.48
N LEU A 222 20.42 7.06 27.25
CA LEU A 222 19.47 6.29 26.43
C LEU A 222 19.61 4.80 26.71
N ASP A 223 18.49 4.09 26.72
CA ASP A 223 18.49 2.63 26.83
C ASP A 223 19.03 1.98 25.55
N LYS A 224 19.97 1.04 25.72
CA LYS A 224 20.57 0.24 24.62
C LYS A 224 19.70 -0.97 24.30
N PHE A 225 19.06 -1.54 25.31
CA PHE A 225 18.27 -2.77 25.20
C PHE A 225 16.82 -2.34 25.03
N LYS A 226 16.39 -2.10 23.78
CA LYS A 226 15.00 -1.72 23.45
C LYS A 226 13.99 -2.87 23.67
N ASP A 227 14.22 -3.70 24.68
CA ASP A 227 13.48 -4.94 24.94
C ASP A 227 12.04 -4.65 25.39
N SER A 228 11.81 -3.47 25.97
CA SER A 228 10.49 -3.01 26.45
C SER A 228 9.66 -2.24 25.40
N LYS A 229 10.12 -2.09 24.15
CA LYS A 229 9.36 -1.32 23.15
C LYS A 229 8.11 -2.10 22.75
N LEU A 230 6.93 -1.52 22.99
CA LEU A 230 5.67 -2.09 22.53
C LEU A 230 5.69 -2.17 21.00
N VAL A 231 5.60 -3.40 20.46
CA VAL A 231 5.51 -3.63 19.03
C VAL A 231 4.07 -3.34 18.61
N GLN A 232 3.84 -2.11 18.16
CA GLN A 232 2.56 -1.69 17.59
C GLN A 232 2.64 -1.67 16.07
N ASP A 233 1.77 -2.45 15.43
CA ASP A 233 1.65 -2.47 13.98
C ASP A 233 0.77 -1.32 13.50
N PHE A 234 1.30 -0.52 12.58
CA PHE A 234 0.59 0.57 11.93
C PHE A 234 0.17 0.16 10.51
N TYR A 235 -0.92 0.75 10.01
CA TYR A 235 -1.33 0.58 8.62
C TYR A 235 -0.28 1.11 7.66
N LYS A 236 0.01 0.34 6.62
CA LYS A 236 0.92 0.71 5.53
C LYS A 236 0.16 0.86 4.22
N ASP A 237 0.82 1.44 3.23
CA ASP A 237 0.37 1.56 1.85
C ASP A 237 -0.12 0.22 1.24
N THR A 238 0.54 -0.89 1.58
CA THR A 238 0.18 -2.25 1.15
C THR A 238 -1.18 -2.74 1.67
N ASP A 239 -1.64 -2.24 2.82
CA ASP A 239 -2.92 -2.63 3.40
C ASP A 239 -4.10 -1.86 2.77
N LEU A 240 -3.83 -0.77 2.06
CA LEU A 240 -4.82 0.15 1.50
C LEU A 240 -5.24 -0.30 0.09
N THR A 241 -6.05 -1.35 0.03
CA THR A 241 -6.59 -1.89 -1.23
C THR A 241 -8.09 -1.59 -1.39
N ILE A 242 -8.56 -1.48 -2.65
CA ILE A 242 -9.98 -1.20 -2.93
C ILE A 242 -10.83 -2.38 -2.45
N GLY A 243 -11.94 -2.09 -1.76
CA GLY A 243 -12.79 -3.11 -1.14
C GLY A 243 -12.31 -3.59 0.23
N ALA A 244 -11.07 -3.28 0.65
CA ALA A 244 -10.64 -3.52 2.02
C ALA A 244 -11.36 -2.57 3.00
N SER A 245 -11.43 -3.01 4.25
CA SER A 245 -11.96 -2.22 5.35
C SER A 245 -10.88 -1.99 6.40
N ILE A 246 -10.67 -0.73 6.78
CA ILE A 246 -9.76 -0.36 7.87
C ILE A 246 -10.54 -0.10 9.14
N ASN A 247 -9.90 -0.39 10.27
CA ASN A 247 -10.44 -0.06 11.58
C ASN A 247 -9.85 1.27 12.05
N VAL A 248 -10.68 2.32 12.10
CA VAL A 248 -10.33 3.62 12.65
C VAL A 248 -10.88 3.70 14.06
N TRP A 249 -10.09 3.29 15.05
CA TRP A 249 -10.45 3.39 16.48
C TRP A 249 -11.80 2.76 16.84
N GLY A 250 -12.14 1.61 16.24
CA GLY A 250 -13.42 0.91 16.43
C GLY A 250 -14.44 1.18 15.33
N ARG A 251 -14.19 2.13 14.42
CA ARG A 251 -15.08 2.43 13.28
C ARG A 251 -14.56 1.75 12.02
N LYS A 252 -15.35 0.85 11.45
CA LYS A 252 -15.00 0.13 10.22
C LYS A 252 -15.29 0.99 8.99
N VAL A 253 -14.24 1.43 8.30
CA VAL A 253 -14.32 2.29 7.11
C VAL A 253 -13.93 1.46 5.89
N SER A 254 -14.79 1.40 4.87
CA SER A 254 -14.56 0.62 3.64
C SER A 254 -14.13 1.49 2.46
N PHE A 255 -13.16 1.04 1.68
CA PHE A 255 -12.71 1.73 0.47
C PHE A 255 -13.62 1.45 -0.73
N VAL A 256 -14.16 2.51 -1.34
CA VAL A 256 -15.07 2.40 -2.49
C VAL A 256 -14.34 2.66 -3.80
N THR A 257 -13.58 3.75 -3.90
CA THR A 257 -12.83 4.11 -5.11
C THR A 257 -11.50 4.79 -4.76
N VAL A 258 -10.51 4.62 -5.64
CA VAL A 258 -9.26 5.39 -5.63
C VAL A 258 -9.42 6.56 -6.59
N MET A 259 -9.09 7.77 -6.16
CA MET A 259 -8.99 8.89 -7.08
C MET A 259 -7.71 8.75 -7.90
N ASN A 260 -7.80 8.93 -9.21
CA ASN A 260 -6.72 8.88 -10.19
C ASN A 260 -5.62 9.93 -9.91
N LEU A 261 -4.74 9.66 -8.93
CA LEU A 261 -3.37 10.19 -8.87
C LEU A 261 -2.33 9.06 -8.94
N ARG A 262 -2.71 7.93 -9.55
CA ARG A 262 -1.76 6.92 -10.07
C ARG A 262 -1.66 7.04 -11.60
N ARG A 263 -1.24 8.19 -12.09
CA ARG A 263 -0.69 8.31 -13.46
C ARG A 263 0.78 8.70 -13.52
N LEU A 264 1.48 8.83 -12.39
CA LEU A 264 2.90 9.23 -12.45
C LEU A 264 3.88 8.57 -11.47
N ILE A 265 3.44 7.78 -10.48
CA ILE A 265 4.34 7.41 -9.35
C ILE A 265 4.69 5.91 -9.28
N ILE A 266 4.02 5.03 -10.01
CA ILE A 266 4.46 3.63 -10.11
C ILE A 266 4.63 3.32 -11.58
N GLY A 267 5.88 3.13 -12.02
CA GLY A 267 6.27 2.73 -13.38
C GLY A 267 5.82 1.32 -13.77
N LEU A 268 4.64 0.89 -13.32
CA LEU A 268 3.95 -0.31 -13.75
C LEU A 268 2.64 0.13 -14.38
N ASN A 269 2.59 -0.01 -15.71
CA ASN A 269 1.38 0.02 -16.53
C ASN A 269 0.43 -1.10 -16.09
N MET A 270 -0.29 -0.91 -14.99
CA MET A 270 -1.40 -1.77 -14.61
C MET A 270 -2.66 -0.91 -14.62
N GLU A 271 -3.32 -0.91 -15.77
CA GLU A 271 -4.64 -0.33 -15.99
C GLU A 271 -5.68 -1.11 -15.19
N PHE A 272 -5.83 -0.77 -13.91
CA PHE A 272 -6.96 -1.26 -13.14
C PHE A 272 -8.12 -0.26 -13.22
N ASN A 273 -8.99 -0.50 -14.20
CA ASN A 273 -10.27 0.19 -14.33
C ASN A 273 -11.28 -0.49 -13.38
N PHE A 274 -11.41 0.01 -12.15
CA PHE A 274 -12.41 -0.51 -11.22
C PHE A 274 -13.75 0.22 -11.41
N PRO A 275 -14.88 -0.50 -11.51
CA PRO A 275 -16.20 0.11 -11.57
C PRO A 275 -16.49 0.81 -10.25
N SER A 276 -16.91 2.08 -10.32
CA SER A 276 -17.42 2.80 -9.15
C SER A 276 -18.65 2.07 -8.62
N ILE A 277 -18.60 1.62 -7.36
CA ILE A 277 -19.78 1.06 -6.70
C ILE A 277 -20.74 2.24 -6.44
N PRO A 278 -21.97 2.23 -6.96
CA PRO A 278 -22.92 3.32 -6.73
C PRO A 278 -23.34 3.32 -5.26
N CYS A 279 -22.89 4.32 -4.49
CA CYS A 279 -23.14 4.43 -3.05
C CYS A 279 -24.55 4.90 -2.67
N LYS A 280 -25.48 5.06 -3.61
CA LYS A 280 -26.85 5.47 -3.32
C LYS A 280 -27.83 4.50 -3.96
N PRO A 281 -28.81 3.96 -3.21
CA PRO A 281 -29.90 3.22 -3.83
C PRO A 281 -30.59 4.13 -4.86
N PRO A 282 -31.00 3.59 -6.02
CA PRO A 282 -31.72 4.38 -7.02
C PRO A 282 -32.93 5.03 -6.35
N SER A 283 -33.14 6.33 -6.60
CA SER A 283 -34.29 7.02 -6.05
C SER A 283 -35.58 6.31 -6.52
N PRO A 284 -36.58 6.18 -5.64
CA PRO A 284 -37.82 5.54 -6.04
C PRO A 284 -38.40 6.26 -7.26
N PRO A 285 -38.92 5.52 -8.26
CA PRO A 285 -39.47 6.14 -9.45
C PRO A 285 -40.58 7.09 -9.03
N ARG A 286 -40.49 8.36 -9.47
CA ARG A 286 -41.57 9.33 -9.25
C ARG A 286 -42.84 8.73 -9.86
N ARG A 287 -43.93 8.68 -9.08
CA ARG A 287 -45.22 8.19 -9.56
C ARG A 287 -45.58 8.99 -10.81
N LYS A 288 -45.74 8.32 -11.96
CA LYS A 288 -46.17 8.97 -13.20
C LYS A 288 -47.57 9.53 -12.95
N LYS A 289 -47.76 10.83 -13.21
CA LYS A 289 -49.08 11.46 -13.12
C LYS A 289 -49.97 10.83 -14.19
N ILE A 290 -51.00 10.10 -13.79
CA ILE A 290 -52.03 9.58 -14.69
C ILE A 290 -53.10 10.67 -14.77
N TYR A 291 -53.41 11.13 -15.98
CA TYR A 291 -54.50 12.08 -16.19
C TYR A 291 -55.83 11.32 -16.15
N PRO A 292 -56.89 11.90 -15.56
CA PRO A 292 -58.22 11.30 -15.57
C PRO A 292 -58.76 11.21 -17.01
N PRO A 293 -59.70 10.29 -17.29
CA PRO A 293 -60.36 10.22 -18.59
C PRO A 293 -61.16 11.51 -18.87
N TYR A 294 -61.30 11.85 -20.15
CA TYR A 294 -62.03 13.03 -20.61
C TYR A 294 -63.50 13.01 -20.14
N THR A 295 -63.96 14.13 -19.59
CA THR A 295 -65.28 14.27 -18.96
C THR A 295 -66.43 14.52 -19.95
N GLY A 296 -66.15 14.66 -21.24
CA GLY A 296 -67.17 14.90 -22.27
C GLY A 296 -67.59 16.37 -22.43
N PHE A 297 -66.97 17.29 -21.70
CA PHE A 297 -67.24 18.73 -21.78
C PHE A 297 -66.03 19.48 -22.35
N GLY A 298 -66.26 20.36 -23.32
CA GLY A 298 -65.20 21.15 -23.96
C GLY A 298 -64.50 20.39 -25.09
N SER A 299 -63.20 20.64 -25.27
CA SER A 299 -62.33 19.83 -26.11
C SER A 299 -61.39 18.97 -25.24
N GLU A 300 -60.87 17.88 -25.79
CA GLU A 300 -59.96 17.00 -25.06
C GLU A 300 -58.69 17.76 -24.62
N GLU A 301 -58.22 18.68 -25.45
CA GLU A 301 -57.05 19.52 -25.19
C GLU A 301 -57.28 20.48 -24.02
N ASP A 302 -58.48 21.08 -23.93
CA ASP A 302 -58.87 22.01 -22.87
C ASP A 302 -59.01 21.30 -21.52
N SER A 303 -59.61 20.11 -21.54
CA SER A 303 -59.72 19.25 -20.35
C SER A 303 -58.36 18.77 -19.84
N LEU A 304 -57.44 18.39 -20.75
CA LEU A 304 -56.06 18.04 -20.39
C LEU A 304 -55.34 19.23 -19.76
N ARG A 305 -55.57 20.45 -20.24
CA ARG A 305 -54.94 21.66 -19.73
C ARG A 305 -55.33 21.96 -18.27
N SER A 306 -56.60 21.75 -17.95
CA SER A 306 -57.14 21.85 -16.58
C SER A 306 -56.46 20.86 -15.63
N CYS A 307 -56.07 19.68 -16.12
CA CYS A 307 -55.37 18.67 -15.31
C CYS A 307 -53.86 18.94 -15.16
N ILE A 308 -53.28 19.82 -15.97
CA ILE A 308 -51.84 20.13 -15.98
C ILE A 308 -51.49 21.23 -14.98
N GLY A 309 -52.29 22.28 -14.86
CA GLY A 309 -52.02 23.44 -14.00
C GLY A 309 -53.29 24.00 -13.35
N LEU A 310 -53.12 24.71 -12.23
CA LEU A 310 -54.23 25.28 -11.46
C LEU A 310 -55.03 26.33 -12.24
N VAL A 311 -54.35 27.07 -13.13
CA VAL A 311 -54.97 28.03 -14.05
C VAL A 311 -54.88 27.46 -15.46
N PRO A 312 -56.00 27.11 -16.12
CA PRO A 312 -55.99 26.60 -17.47
C PRO A 312 -55.62 27.74 -18.43
N VAL A 313 -54.39 27.70 -18.95
CA VAL A 313 -53.93 28.62 -20.01
C VAL A 313 -54.04 27.90 -21.34
N VAL A 314 -54.94 28.38 -22.21
CA VAL A 314 -55.00 27.93 -23.60
C VAL A 314 -53.72 28.36 -24.29
N ARG A 315 -52.88 27.40 -24.70
CA ARG A 315 -51.74 27.72 -25.56
C ARG A 315 -52.19 27.55 -27.00
N PRO A 316 -51.97 28.55 -27.88
CA PRO A 316 -52.25 28.36 -29.29
C PRO A 316 -51.36 27.23 -29.82
N ASP A 317 -51.97 26.28 -30.52
CA ASP A 317 -51.25 25.15 -31.12
C ASP A 317 -50.38 25.68 -32.27
N LEU A 318 -49.09 25.84 -31.97
CA LEU A 318 -48.09 26.39 -32.88
C LEU A 318 -47.88 25.49 -34.10
N GLU A 319 -48.11 24.17 -33.99
CA GLU A 319 -47.98 23.25 -35.12
C GLU A 319 -49.20 23.34 -36.04
N ALA A 320 -50.40 23.40 -35.47
CA ALA A 320 -51.61 23.70 -36.25
C ALA A 320 -51.52 25.06 -36.93
N PHE A 321 -50.98 26.08 -36.25
CA PHE A 321 -50.78 27.41 -36.81
C PHE A 321 -49.79 27.41 -37.99
N LYS A 322 -48.64 26.74 -37.84
CA LYS A 322 -47.65 26.57 -38.93
C LYS A 322 -48.25 25.80 -40.11
N LYS A 323 -48.99 24.72 -39.85
CA LYS A 323 -49.65 23.89 -40.86
C LYS A 323 -50.79 24.64 -41.57
N CYS A 324 -51.50 25.52 -40.88
CA CYS A 324 -52.48 26.43 -41.48
C CYS A 324 -51.81 27.39 -42.47
N ILE A 325 -50.74 28.07 -42.07
CA ILE A 325 -49.99 28.99 -42.94
C ILE A 325 -49.45 28.26 -44.18
N GLU A 326 -48.95 27.04 -44.01
CA GLU A 326 -48.36 26.27 -45.11
C GLU A 326 -49.41 25.76 -46.11
N LYS A 327 -50.60 25.38 -45.63
CA LYS A 327 -51.72 24.93 -46.48
C LYS A 327 -52.55 26.05 -47.11
N ASP A 328 -52.45 27.29 -46.63
CA ASP A 328 -53.27 28.42 -47.09
C ASP A 328 -52.83 29.05 -48.44
N ARG A 329 -51.93 28.40 -49.19
CA ARG A 329 -51.45 28.91 -50.50
C ARG A 329 -52.45 28.78 -51.66
N GLY A 330 -53.74 28.50 -51.41
CA GLY A 330 -54.68 28.04 -52.43
C GLY A 330 -56.01 28.78 -52.61
N ARG A 331 -56.33 29.85 -51.87
CA ARG A 331 -57.58 30.61 -52.09
C ARG A 331 -57.33 32.12 -52.09
N HIS A 332 -57.20 32.66 -53.29
CA HIS A 332 -57.24 34.10 -53.51
C HIS A 332 -58.62 34.66 -53.15
N GLY A 333 -58.62 35.70 -52.32
CA GLY A 333 -59.73 36.64 -52.19
C GLY A 333 -60.73 36.33 -51.08
N THR A 334 -60.43 36.79 -49.87
CA THR A 334 -61.34 37.35 -48.82
C THR A 334 -60.83 37.03 -47.40
N TRP A 335 -59.66 37.54 -46.99
CA TRP A 335 -59.15 37.28 -45.63
C TRP A 335 -58.41 38.44 -44.94
N TRP A 336 -58.62 39.68 -45.38
CA TRP A 336 -58.11 40.85 -44.65
C TRP A 336 -58.89 41.19 -43.35
N VAL A 337 -60.01 40.51 -43.08
CA VAL A 337 -60.89 40.79 -41.93
C VAL A 337 -60.72 39.81 -40.77
N LEU A 338 -60.29 38.57 -41.03
CA LEU A 338 -60.12 37.54 -39.99
C LEU A 338 -58.68 37.48 -39.43
N ALA A 339 -57.67 37.83 -40.23
CA ALA A 339 -56.28 37.94 -39.76
C ALA A 339 -56.10 39.04 -38.69
N THR A 340 -56.84 40.14 -38.80
CA THR A 340 -56.82 41.27 -37.87
C THR A 340 -57.49 40.93 -36.52
N ARG A 341 -58.54 40.11 -36.51
CA ARG A 341 -59.17 39.64 -35.25
C ARG A 341 -58.29 38.68 -34.47
N CYS A 342 -57.54 37.80 -35.15
CA CYS A 342 -56.62 36.87 -34.48
C CYS A 342 -55.39 37.58 -33.88
N TRP A 343 -54.88 38.61 -34.56
CA TRP A 343 -53.77 39.42 -34.04
C TRP A 343 -54.14 40.24 -32.80
N GLN A 344 -55.38 40.74 -32.71
CA GLN A 344 -55.86 41.48 -31.53
C GLN A 344 -56.02 40.59 -30.29
N GLN A 345 -56.37 39.32 -30.44
CA GLN A 345 -56.53 38.41 -29.29
C GLN A 345 -55.18 37.99 -28.68
N VAL A 346 -54.17 37.71 -29.51
CA VAL A 346 -52.83 37.27 -29.06
C VAL A 346 -52.01 38.43 -28.46
N ALA A 347 -52.17 39.65 -28.97
CA ALA A 347 -51.45 40.81 -28.46
C ALA A 347 -51.92 41.26 -27.06
N VAL A 348 -53.19 41.03 -26.71
CA VAL A 348 -53.76 41.44 -25.41
C VAL A 348 -53.35 40.48 -24.28
N GLU A 349 -53.17 39.19 -24.55
CA GLU A 349 -52.74 38.22 -23.53
C GLU A 349 -51.22 38.24 -23.27
N ALA A 350 -50.40 38.65 -24.26
CA ALA A 350 -48.96 38.85 -24.06
C ALA A 350 -48.64 40.06 -23.15
N LEU A 351 -49.56 41.00 -22.98
CA LEU A 351 -49.41 42.20 -22.14
C LEU A 351 -49.88 42.01 -20.69
N LEU A 352 -50.48 40.87 -20.33
CA LEU A 352 -51.05 40.62 -18.99
C LEU A 352 -50.40 39.45 -18.22
N ALA A 353 -49.24 38.94 -18.66
CA ALA A 353 -48.50 37.93 -17.90
C ALA A 353 -47.70 38.55 -16.75
N PRO A 354 -47.96 38.20 -15.47
CA PRO A 354 -47.14 38.67 -14.35
C PRO A 354 -45.76 38.00 -14.37
N MET A 355 -44.70 38.81 -14.32
CA MET A 355 -43.33 38.33 -14.07
C MET A 355 -43.25 37.75 -12.66
N GLY A 356 -42.95 36.45 -12.56
CA GLY A 356 -42.52 35.80 -11.33
C GLY A 356 -41.00 35.90 -11.15
N PRO A 357 -40.49 35.87 -9.91
CA PRO A 357 -39.10 36.16 -9.60
C PRO A 357 -38.17 34.93 -9.79
N ASP A 358 -36.90 35.26 -10.00
CA ASP A 358 -35.69 34.47 -9.76
C ASP A 358 -35.38 33.26 -10.65
N GLU A 359 -34.51 33.49 -11.64
CA GLU A 359 -33.35 32.63 -11.85
C GLU A 359 -32.10 33.50 -12.10
N SER A 360 -31.28 33.65 -11.06
CA SER A 360 -29.91 34.14 -11.15
C SER A 360 -29.07 33.13 -11.95
N GLY A 361 -28.93 33.38 -13.25
CA GLY A 361 -28.09 32.61 -14.17
C GLY A 361 -27.10 33.54 -14.88
N THR A 362 -25.88 33.55 -14.37
CA THR A 362 -24.71 34.27 -14.87
C THR A 362 -24.50 34.08 -16.38
N VAL A 363 -24.70 35.14 -17.18
CA VAL A 363 -24.23 35.19 -18.58
C VAL A 363 -22.99 36.07 -18.62
N VAL A 364 -21.83 35.41 -18.66
CA VAL A 364 -20.53 36.05 -18.92
C VAL A 364 -20.50 36.49 -20.38
N GLY A 365 -20.26 37.79 -20.57
CA GLY A 365 -20.23 38.44 -21.87
C GLY A 365 -19.10 37.94 -22.76
N TRP A 366 -19.39 37.87 -24.05
CA TRP A 366 -18.41 37.96 -25.12
C TRP A 366 -18.72 39.22 -25.92
N TRP A 367 -17.99 40.28 -25.61
CA TRP A 367 -17.69 41.35 -26.55
C TRP A 367 -16.17 41.42 -26.65
N SER A 368 -15.64 41.13 -27.83
CA SER A 368 -14.45 41.83 -28.30
C SER A 368 -14.54 41.98 -29.81
N LYS A 369 -14.10 43.17 -30.23
CA LYS A 369 -13.97 43.70 -31.58
C LYS A 369 -13.21 42.81 -32.54
#